data_AF-A0A5K1HKM5-F1
#
_entry.id   AF-A0A5K1HKM5-F1
#
_cell.length_a   1.000
_cell.length_b   1.000
_cell.length_c   1.000
_cell.angle_alpha   90.00
_cell.angle_beta   90.00
_cell.angle_gamma   90.00
#
_symmetry.space_group_name_H-M   'P 1'
#
loop_
_entity.id
_entity.type
_entity.pdbx_description
1 polymer ?
#
loop_
_entity_poly.entity_id
_entity_poly.type
_entity_poly.pdbx_seq_one_letter_code
_entity_poly.pdbx_strand_id
1 'polypeptide(L)'
;MIVDDRVALIGSANINDRSLLGNRDTELAVVVEDEHKQEVKVAEGGSRLVGKFAHSLRKELYMEHFALSDSEAADYFNEDVWDAMIEISRTNHYIYR
;
A
#
# COMPACT_ATOMS: atom_id res chain seq x y z
N MET A 1 1.68 5.92 -4.44
CA MET A 1 2.78 5.34 -3.64
C MET A 1 2.42 5.45 -2.16
N ILE A 2 2.61 4.38 -1.38
CA ILE A 2 2.34 4.37 0.07
C ILE A 2 3.63 3.92 0.76
N VAL A 3 4.03 4.60 1.83
CA VAL A 3 5.28 4.33 2.57
C VAL A 3 4.98 4.17 4.05
N ASP A 4 5.39 3.05 4.63
CA ASP A 4 5.30 2.68 6.05
C ASP A 4 3.90 2.79 6.68
N ASP A 5 2.84 2.78 5.87
CA ASP A 5 1.47 3.17 6.28
C ASP A 5 1.41 4.56 6.94
N ARG A 6 2.35 5.47 6.63
CA ARG A 6 2.43 6.84 7.18
C ARG A 6 2.19 7.93 6.15
N VAL A 7 2.68 7.71 4.94
CA VAL A 7 2.66 8.70 3.87
C VAL A 7 2.05 8.09 2.63
N ALA A 8 1.10 8.80 2.02
CA ALA A 8 0.57 8.48 0.70
C ALA A 8 0.90 9.62 -0.28
N LEU A 9 1.60 9.29 -1.37
CA LEU A 9 1.76 10.18 -2.53
C LEU A 9 0.77 9.75 -3.61
N ILE A 10 -0.15 10.64 -3.95
CA ILE A 10 -1.20 10.43 -4.94
C ILE A 10 -1.09 11.53 -5.99
N GLY A 11 -1.10 11.18 -7.28
CA GLY A 11 -0.96 12.15 -8.35
C GLY A 11 -1.06 11.54 -9.73
N SER A 12 -0.91 12.37 -10.75
CA SER A 12 -0.92 11.96 -12.17
C SER A 12 0.43 11.44 -12.66
N ALA A 13 1.52 11.77 -11.94
CA ALA A 13 2.87 11.43 -12.34
C ALA A 13 3.13 9.92 -12.33
N ASN A 14 3.46 9.38 -13.49
CA ASN A 14 3.96 8.01 -13.61
C ASN A 14 5.43 7.91 -13.17
N ILE A 15 5.89 6.71 -12.82
CA ILE A 15 7.32 6.46 -12.54
C ILE A 15 8.06 6.33 -13.87
N ASN A 16 8.36 7.47 -14.50
CA ASN A 16 9.17 7.57 -15.71
C ASN A 16 9.72 8.99 -15.91
N ASP A 17 10.71 9.12 -16.80
CA ASP A 17 11.32 10.40 -17.14
C ASP A 17 10.34 11.43 -17.71
N ARG A 18 9.24 10.99 -18.35
CA ARG A 18 8.25 11.91 -18.92
C ARG A 18 7.52 12.70 -17.83
N SER A 19 7.22 12.05 -16.72
CA SER A 19 6.46 12.64 -15.62
C SER A 19 7.37 13.28 -14.56
N LEU A 20 8.59 12.73 -14.35
CA LEU A 20 9.43 13.09 -13.21
C LEU A 20 10.54 14.12 -13.50
N LEU A 21 10.92 14.36 -14.75
CA LEU A 21 11.97 15.35 -15.08
C LEU A 21 11.46 16.80 -15.03
N GLY A 22 10.14 17.01 -14.98
CA GLY A 22 9.52 18.34 -14.86
C GLY A 22 9.63 19.25 -16.08
N ASN A 23 10.33 18.84 -17.14
CA ASN A 23 10.50 19.58 -18.39
C ASN A 23 9.73 18.97 -19.58
N ARG A 24 8.82 18.04 -19.30
CA ARG A 24 8.01 17.33 -20.29
C ARG A 24 6.53 17.50 -19.98
N ASP A 25 5.88 16.48 -19.41
CA ASP A 25 4.46 16.55 -19.11
C ASP A 25 4.23 17.37 -17.84
N THR A 26 3.10 18.07 -17.77
CA THR A 26 2.68 18.79 -16.56
C THR A 26 1.96 17.81 -15.65
N GLU A 27 2.48 17.62 -14.44
CA GLU A 27 1.96 16.67 -13.46
C GLU A 27 1.50 17.39 -12.19
N LEU A 28 0.54 16.78 -11.48
CA LEU A 28 0.13 17.21 -10.14
C LEU A 28 0.17 16.02 -9.19
N ALA A 29 0.68 16.23 -7.99
CA ALA A 29 0.66 15.24 -6.92
C ALA A 29 0.47 15.91 -5.55
N VAL A 30 -0.11 15.14 -4.63
CA VAL A 30 -0.34 15.52 -3.23
C VAL A 30 0.32 14.48 -2.33
N VAL A 31 1.03 14.96 -1.31
CA VAL A 31 1.53 14.15 -0.21
C VAL A 31 0.53 14.26 0.95
N VAL A 32 0.03 13.12 1.40
CA VAL A 32 -0.85 13.01 2.56
C VAL A 32 -0.08 12.32 3.68
N GLU A 33 0.15 13.06 4.77
CA GLU A 33 0.73 12.55 6.01
C GLU A 33 -0.17 13.02 7.17
N ASP A 34 -0.69 12.07 7.95
CA ASP A 34 -1.51 12.40 9.11
C ASP A 34 -0.65 12.95 10.26
N GLU A 35 -1.07 14.08 10.82
CA GLU A 35 -0.42 14.68 12.01
C GLU A 35 -0.54 13.76 13.23
N HIS A 36 -1.70 13.13 13.41
CA HIS A 36 -1.96 12.19 14.48
C HIS A 36 -1.86 10.74 13.98
N LYS A 37 -0.93 9.99 14.59
CA LYS A 37 -0.69 8.58 14.27
C LYS A 37 -1.49 7.69 15.21
N GLN A 38 -1.94 6.55 14.69
CA GLN A 38 -2.56 5.49 15.48
C GLN A 38 -1.59 4.33 15.67
N GLU A 39 -1.74 3.63 16.78
CA GLU A 39 -0.97 2.43 17.06
C GLU A 39 -1.69 1.21 16.50
N VAL A 40 -0.99 0.42 15.69
CA VAL A 40 -1.45 -0.86 15.12
C VAL A 40 -0.55 -1.98 15.60
N LYS A 41 -1.14 -3.12 15.97
CA LYS A 41 -0.39 -4.31 16.39
C LYS A 41 0.14 -5.05 15.17
N VAL A 42 1.35 -5.58 15.28
CA VAL A 42 1.94 -6.47 14.27
C VAL A 42 2.01 -7.91 14.80
N ALA A 43 1.95 -8.87 13.89
CA ALA A 43 1.90 -10.31 14.16
C ALA A 43 3.09 -10.78 15.01
N GLU A 44 4.26 -10.17 14.85
CA GLU A 44 5.48 -10.48 15.62
C GLU A 44 5.47 -9.99 17.08
N GLY A 45 4.32 -9.56 17.60
CA GLY A 45 4.16 -9.16 19.00
C GLY A 45 4.56 -7.71 19.31
N GLY A 46 4.78 -6.90 18.28
CA GLY A 46 5.08 -5.46 18.39
C GLY A 46 3.88 -4.56 18.12
N SER A 47 4.12 -3.24 18.18
CA SER A 47 3.20 -2.22 17.70
C SER A 47 3.92 -1.19 16.83
N ARG A 48 3.18 -0.56 15.92
CA ARG A 48 3.69 0.48 15.01
C ARG A 48 2.75 1.67 14.98
N LEU A 49 3.35 2.86 14.97
CA LEU A 49 2.63 4.09 14.70
C LEU A 49 2.48 4.29 13.19
N VAL A 50 1.24 4.37 12.73
CA VAL A 50 0.85 4.54 11.34
C VAL A 50 -0.08 5.76 11.17
N GLY A 51 -0.09 6.35 9.98
CA GLY A 51 -1.08 7.35 9.60
C GLY A 51 -2.42 6.69 9.31
N LYS A 52 -3.52 7.30 9.73
CA LYS A 52 -4.87 6.75 9.52
C LYS A 52 -5.19 6.61 8.03
N PHE A 53 -4.93 7.64 7.24
CA PHE A 53 -5.23 7.66 5.81
C PHE A 53 -4.41 6.62 5.04
N ALA A 54 -3.08 6.66 5.19
CA ALA A 54 -2.19 5.76 4.46
C ALA A 54 -2.45 4.28 4.82
N HIS A 55 -2.66 3.99 6.10
CA HIS A 55 -3.01 2.65 6.57
C HIS A 55 -4.33 2.14 5.99
N SER A 56 -5.40 2.94 6.08
CA SER A 56 -6.72 2.56 5.54
C SER A 56 -6.67 2.35 4.02
N LEU A 57 -6.03 3.26 3.29
CA LEU A 57 -5.89 3.15 1.83
C LEU A 57 -5.18 1.86 1.43
N ARG A 58 -4.07 1.51 2.07
CA ARG A 58 -3.35 0.27 1.77
C ARG A 58 -4.20 -0.96 2.13
N LYS A 59 -4.87 -0.97 3.29
CA LYS A 59 -5.77 -2.07 3.68
C LYS A 59 -6.83 -2.31 2.61
N GLU A 60 -7.55 -1.28 2.20
CA GLU A 60 -8.62 -1.38 1.19
C GLU A 60 -8.09 -1.94 -0.13
N LEU A 61 -6.95 -1.44 -0.62
CA LEU A 61 -6.31 -1.96 -1.84
C LEU A 61 -5.90 -3.43 -1.72
N TYR A 62 -5.41 -3.84 -0.55
CA TYR A 62 -5.03 -5.23 -0.30
C TYR A 62 -6.24 -6.16 -0.29
N MET A 63 -7.33 -5.73 0.37
CA MET A 63 -8.59 -6.46 0.38
C MET A 63 -9.18 -6.59 -1.03
N GLU A 64 -9.14 -5.51 -1.82
CA GLU A 64 -9.65 -5.51 -3.19
C GLU A 64 -8.85 -6.43 -4.13
N HIS A 65 -7.52 -6.31 -4.13
CA HIS A 65 -6.68 -7.02 -5.11
C HIS A 65 -6.33 -8.46 -4.72
N PHE A 66 -6.30 -8.77 -3.43
CA PHE A 66 -5.88 -10.08 -2.93
C PHE A 66 -6.99 -10.80 -2.16
N ALA A 67 -8.22 -10.27 -2.15
CA ALA A 67 -9.37 -10.87 -1.45
C ALA A 67 -9.11 -11.15 0.05
N LEU A 68 -8.24 -10.36 0.68
CA LEU A 68 -7.92 -10.49 2.10
C LEU A 68 -9.06 -9.95 2.97
N SER A 69 -9.22 -10.51 4.17
CA SER A 69 -10.05 -9.95 5.23
C SER A 69 -9.42 -8.69 5.83
N ASP A 70 -10.21 -7.92 6.58
CA ASP A 70 -9.72 -6.72 7.28
C ASP A 70 -8.57 -7.03 8.26
N SER A 71 -8.62 -8.20 8.91
CA SER A 71 -7.59 -8.66 9.84
C SER A 71 -6.32 -9.11 9.15
N GLU A 72 -6.42 -9.84 8.03
CA GLU A 72 -5.25 -10.25 7.25
C GLU A 72 -4.58 -9.04 6.61
N ALA A 73 -5.37 -8.11 6.08
CA ALA A 73 -4.86 -6.89 5.51
C ALA A 73 -4.26 -5.94 6.55
N ALA A 74 -4.49 -6.12 7.86
CA ALA A 74 -4.07 -5.15 8.87
C ALA A 74 -2.55 -5.03 9.03
N ASP A 75 -1.81 -6.12 8.89
CA ASP A 75 -0.36 -6.15 9.09
C ASP A 75 0.37 -6.51 7.79
N TYR A 76 1.03 -5.52 7.19
CA TYR A 76 1.82 -5.72 5.98
C TYR A 76 3.21 -6.34 6.23
N PHE A 77 3.61 -6.57 7.49
CA PHE A 77 4.83 -7.32 7.84
C PHE A 77 4.57 -8.80 8.07
N ASN A 78 3.32 -9.24 8.13
CA ASN A 78 3.01 -10.64 8.35
C ASN A 78 3.46 -11.48 7.13
N GLU A 79 4.47 -12.34 7.34
CA GLU A 79 5.02 -13.20 6.29
C GLU A 79 3.98 -14.14 5.68
N ASP A 80 3.05 -14.68 6.49
CA ASP A 80 1.98 -15.55 5.99
C ASP A 80 1.07 -14.81 5.00
N VAL A 81 0.76 -13.54 5.29
CA VAL A 81 -0.05 -12.69 4.41
C VAL A 81 0.71 -12.36 3.12
N TRP A 82 2.01 -12.09 3.23
CA TRP A 82 2.88 -11.84 2.08
C TRP A 82 2.94 -13.05 1.14
N ASP A 83 3.14 -14.25 1.70
CA ASP A 83 3.19 -15.48 0.93
C ASP A 83 1.85 -15.79 0.26
N ALA A 84 0.72 -15.56 0.95
CA ALA A 84 -0.61 -15.69 0.39
C ALA A 84 -0.83 -14.74 -0.81
N MET A 85 -0.43 -13.47 -0.71
CA MET A 85 -0.53 -12.51 -1.83
C MET A 85 0.27 -12.96 -3.06
N ILE A 86 1.47 -13.53 -2.85
CA ILE A 86 2.30 -14.08 -3.92
C ILE A 86 1.61 -15.28 -4.57
N GLU A 87 1.06 -16.20 -3.79
CA GLU A 87 0.37 -17.39 -4.30
C GLU A 87 -0.88 -17.01 -5.13
N ILE A 88 -1.68 -16.08 -4.63
CA ILE A 88 -2.85 -15.54 -5.34
C ILE A 88 -2.43 -14.94 -6.68
N SER A 89 -1.37 -14.13 -6.67
CA SER A 89 -0.85 -13.50 -7.90
C SER A 89 -0.38 -14.54 -8.93
N ARG A 90 0.34 -15.58 -8.48
CA ARG A 90 0.82 -16.68 -9.35
C ARG A 90 -0.34 -17.46 -9.94
N THR A 91 -1.33 -17.79 -9.11
CA THR A 91 -2.52 -18.53 -9.52
C THR A 91 -3.32 -17.74 -10.55
N ASN A 92 -3.59 -16.46 -10.28
CA ASN A 92 -4.29 -15.57 -11.20
C ASN A 92 -3.53 -15.46 -12.54
N HIS A 93 -2.20 -15.31 -12.49
CA HIS A 93 -1.39 -15.28 -13.72
C HIS A 93 -1.53 -16.57 -14.54
N TYR A 94 -1.50 -17.74 -13.89
CA TYR A 94 -1.65 -19.02 -14.58
C TYR A 94 -3.04 -19.20 -15.20
N ILE A 95 -4.10 -18.74 -14.53
CA ILE A 95 -5.48 -18.86 -15.01
C ILE A 95 -5.77 -17.95 -16.20
N TYR A 96 -5.26 -16.71 -16.19
CA TYR A 96 -5.56 -15.69 -17.21
C TYR A 96 -4.53 -15.59 -18.34
N ARG A 97 -3.56 -16.50 -18.38
CA ARG A 97 -2.59 -16.61 -19.48
C ARG A 97 -3.19 -17.37 -20.67
#